data_AF-A0A962QN26-F1
#
_entry.id   AF-A0A962QN26-F1
#
_cell.length_a   1.000
_cell.length_b   1.000
_cell.length_c   1.000
_cell.angle_alpha   90.00
_cell.angle_beta   90.00
_cell.angle_gamma   90.00
#
_symmetry.space_group_name_H-M   'P 1'
#
loop_
_entity.id
_entity.type
_entity.pdbx_description
1 polymer ?
#
loop_
_entity_poly.entity_id
_entity_poly.type
_entity_poly.pdbx_seq_one_letter_code
_entity_poly.pdbx_strand_id
1 'polypeptide(L)'
;MTAADWSQWDGPDLILKLKLQPKASRDAFGEPQHDRLRVSITAPPVDGKANAHLVTWLAKQFGVAKSSILIEAGLTSQLKRVRIKAPACLPSAIASVIAAP
;
A
#
# COMPACT_ATOMS: atom_id res chain seq x y z
N MET A 1 5.97 -21.87 -5.68
CA MET A 1 4.97 -21.65 -4.62
C MET A 1 5.45 -20.49 -3.78
N THR A 2 5.29 -19.26 -4.28
CA THR A 2 5.82 -18.06 -3.61
C THR A 2 4.65 -17.38 -2.94
N ALA A 3 4.54 -17.55 -1.62
CA ALA A 3 3.67 -16.69 -0.83
C ALA A 3 4.08 -15.25 -1.11
N ALA A 4 3.13 -14.39 -1.45
CA ALA A 4 3.40 -12.99 -1.70
C ALA A 4 3.83 -12.32 -0.37
N ASP A 5 5.12 -12.35 -0.04
CA ASP A 5 5.68 -11.84 1.23
C ASP A 5 5.40 -10.35 1.50
N TRP A 6 4.92 -9.63 0.48
CA TRP A 6 4.51 -8.24 0.55
C TRP A 6 3.07 -8.02 1.03
N SER A 7 2.23 -9.04 1.07
CA SER A 7 0.84 -8.95 1.53
C SER A 7 0.52 -10.06 2.53
N GLN A 8 -0.10 -9.70 3.65
CA GLN A 8 -0.51 -10.64 4.68
C GLN A 8 -1.90 -10.25 5.20
N TRP A 9 -2.81 -11.21 5.25
CA TRP A 9 -4.08 -11.04 5.94
C TRP A 9 -3.92 -11.35 7.43
N ASP A 10 -4.48 -10.48 8.25
CA ASP A 10 -4.56 -10.61 9.71
C ASP A 10 -6.04 -10.49 10.10
N GLY A 11 -6.75 -11.62 10.07
CA GLY A 11 -8.21 -11.64 10.16
C GLY A 11 -8.85 -10.83 9.02
N PRO A 12 -9.69 -9.82 9.33
CA PRO A 12 -10.28 -8.94 8.31
C PRO A 12 -9.33 -7.85 7.81
N ASP A 13 -8.17 -7.66 8.44
CA ASP A 13 -7.24 -6.59 8.12
C ASP A 13 -6.18 -7.07 7.12
N LEU A 14 -5.81 -6.19 6.17
CA LEU A 14 -4.79 -6.46 5.17
C LEU A 14 -3.52 -5.65 5.47
N ILE A 15 -2.41 -6.34 5.69
CA ILE A 15 -1.10 -5.75 5.92
C ILE A 15 -0.29 -5.80 4.64
N LEU A 16 0.15 -4.63 4.16
CA LEU A 16 0.91 -4.46 2.93
C LEU A 16 2.29 -3.87 3.23
N LYS A 17 3.32 -4.47 2.64
CA LYS A 17 4.68 -3.92 2.58
C LYS A 17 4.86 -3.22 1.24
N LEU A 18 4.91 -1.91 1.27
CA LEU A 18 4.99 -1.05 0.11
C LEU A 18 6.38 -0.42 -0.01
N LYS A 19 6.85 -0.23 -1.24
CA LYS A 19 8.04 0.56 -1.57
C LYS A 19 7.59 1.76 -2.39
N LEU A 20 7.56 2.92 -1.75
CA LEU A 20 7.24 4.18 -2.39
C LEU A 20 8.33 4.57 -3.40
N GLN A 21 7.89 4.87 -4.61
CA GLN A 21 8.66 5.59 -5.61
C GLN A 21 8.09 7.01 -5.71
N PRO A 22 8.73 8.00 -5.06
CA PRO A 22 8.35 9.40 -5.20
C PRO A 22 8.70 9.94 -6.60
N LYS A 23 8.19 11.13 -6.93
CA LYS A 23 8.40 11.81 -8.23
C LYS A 23 7.95 10.99 -9.44
N ALA A 24 6.92 10.17 -9.28
CA ALA A 24 6.29 9.49 -10.40
C ALA A 24 5.40 10.45 -11.19
N SER A 25 5.17 10.15 -12.48
CA SER A 25 4.25 10.93 -13.32
C SER A 25 2.78 10.72 -12.95
N ARG A 26 2.45 9.61 -12.29
CA ARG A 26 1.08 9.25 -11.84
C ARG A 26 1.13 8.33 -10.64
N ASP A 27 0.04 8.32 -9.85
CA ASP A 27 -0.11 7.40 -8.73
C ASP A 27 -0.57 6.02 -9.24
N ALA A 28 0.23 4.98 -9.02
CA ALA A 28 -0.07 3.63 -9.51
C ALA A 28 0.60 2.54 -8.68
N PHE A 29 -0.07 1.39 -8.58
CA PHE A 29 0.58 0.15 -8.15
C PHE A 29 1.53 -0.30 -9.27
N GLY A 30 2.79 -0.50 -8.91
CA GLY A 30 3.79 -1.10 -9.78
C GLY A 30 3.93 -2.59 -9.51
N GLU A 31 4.99 -3.17 -10.04
CA GLU A 31 5.26 -4.59 -9.88
C GLU A 31 5.73 -4.92 -8.46
N PRO A 32 5.29 -6.06 -7.88
CA PRO A 32 5.87 -6.58 -6.67
C PRO A 32 7.32 -6.98 -6.91
N GLN A 33 8.22 -6.51 -6.04
CA GLN A 33 9.66 -6.78 -6.09
C GLN A 33 10.06 -7.48 -4.79
N HIS A 34 10.45 -8.76 -4.89
CA HIS A 34 10.78 -9.61 -3.74
C HIS A 34 9.65 -9.56 -2.70
N ASP A 35 9.91 -8.96 -1.54
CA ASP A 35 9.00 -8.89 -0.40
C ASP A 35 8.19 -7.59 -0.31
N ARG A 36 8.15 -6.77 -1.38
CA ARG A 36 7.49 -5.45 -1.34
C ARG A 36 6.78 -5.11 -2.64
N LEU A 37 5.61 -4.47 -2.52
CA LEU A 37 4.89 -3.92 -3.65
C LEU A 37 5.38 -2.50 -3.96
N ARG A 38 5.84 -2.28 -5.20
CA ARG A 38 6.23 -0.93 -5.63
C ARG A 38 4.99 -0.06 -5.79
N VAL A 39 5.02 1.14 -5.21
CA VAL A 39 3.93 2.12 -5.34
C VAL A 39 4.51 3.43 -5.80
N SER A 40 4.15 3.82 -7.02
CA SER A 40 4.54 5.09 -7.59
C SER A 40 3.60 6.17 -7.09
N ILE A 41 4.15 7.25 -6.54
CA ILE A 41 3.38 8.42 -6.12
C ILE A 41 3.97 9.70 -6.71
N THR A 42 3.08 10.62 -7.07
CA THR A 42 3.43 11.96 -7.55
C THR A 42 3.98 12.84 -6.43
N ALA A 43 3.58 12.58 -5.19
CA ALA A 43 4.01 13.37 -4.04
C ALA A 43 5.53 13.31 -3.84
N PRO A 44 6.18 14.43 -3.49
CA PRO A 44 7.61 14.47 -3.23
C PRO A 44 7.95 13.71 -1.93
N PRO A 45 9.20 13.22 -1.77
CA PRO A 45 9.63 12.48 -0.58
C PRO A 45 9.91 13.42 0.60
N VAL A 46 9.03 14.39 0.82
CA VAL A 46 9.11 15.30 1.96
C VAL A 46 8.25 14.71 3.06
N ASP A 47 8.83 14.60 4.26
CA ASP A 47 8.22 13.95 5.41
C ASP A 47 6.80 14.51 5.67
N GLY A 48 5.83 13.60 5.86
CA GLY A 48 4.42 13.93 6.02
C GLY A 48 3.58 14.03 4.72
N LYS A 49 4.09 14.66 3.65
CA LYS A 49 3.30 14.84 2.40
C LYS A 49 3.10 13.51 1.65
N ALA A 50 4.16 12.71 1.54
CA ALA A 50 4.08 11.38 0.93
C ALA A 50 3.14 10.45 1.71
N ASN A 51 3.12 10.55 3.05
CA ASN A 51 2.30 9.72 3.92
C ASN A 51 0.82 10.05 3.76
N ALA A 52 0.46 11.33 3.86
CA ALA A 52 -0.92 11.79 3.70
C ALA A 52 -1.47 11.48 2.30
N HIS A 53 -0.63 11.62 1.27
CA HIS A 53 -1.00 11.27 -0.10
C HIS A 53 -1.21 9.78 -0.29
N LEU A 54 -0.27 8.96 0.20
CA LEU A 54 -0.39 7.49 0.17
C LEU A 54 -1.67 7.02 0.87
N VAL A 55 -1.94 7.49 2.09
CA VAL A 55 -3.16 7.14 2.83
C VAL A 55 -4.41 7.53 2.05
N THR A 56 -4.43 8.75 1.50
CA THR A 56 -5.59 9.22 0.72
C THR A 56 -5.79 8.40 -0.56
N TRP A 57 -4.70 8.02 -1.24
CA TRP A 57 -4.75 7.23 -2.46
C TRP A 57 -5.17 5.79 -2.17
N LEU A 58 -4.56 5.11 -1.19
CA LEU A 58 -4.95 3.76 -0.78
C LEU A 58 -6.41 3.72 -0.31
N ALA A 59 -6.87 4.71 0.46
CA ALA A 59 -8.27 4.78 0.92
C ALA A 59 -9.26 4.72 -0.25
N LYS A 60 -8.96 5.44 -1.34
CA LYS A 60 -9.76 5.40 -2.57
C LYS A 60 -9.68 4.06 -3.29
N GLN A 61 -8.49 3.46 -3.36
CA GLN A 61 -8.30 2.18 -4.06
C GLN A 61 -8.98 1.01 -3.34
N PHE A 62 -8.97 1.01 -2.01
CA PHE A 62 -9.55 -0.05 -1.20
C PHE A 62 -10.99 0.24 -0.73
N GLY A 63 -11.53 1.41 -1.07
CA GLY A 63 -12.89 1.82 -0.67
C GLY A 63 -13.06 2.00 0.84
N VAL A 64 -12.00 2.36 1.57
CA VAL A 64 -12.02 2.50 3.03
C VAL A 64 -11.80 3.94 3.48
N ALA A 65 -12.14 4.25 4.72
CA ALA A 65 -11.81 5.53 5.34
C ALA A 65 -10.30 5.69 5.53
N LYS A 66 -9.80 6.92 5.51
CA LYS A 66 -8.39 7.22 5.79
C LYS A 66 -7.97 6.76 7.20
N SER A 67 -8.89 6.77 8.16
CA SER A 67 -8.70 6.27 9.53
C SER A 67 -8.53 4.74 9.60
N SER A 68 -9.02 4.01 8.59
CA SER A 68 -8.82 2.56 8.47
C SER A 68 -7.44 2.20 7.96
N ILE A 69 -6.63 3.18 7.54
CA ILE A 69 -5.28 2.95 7.01
C ILE A 69 -4.28 3.40 8.06
N LEU A 70 -3.48 2.45 8.54
CA LEU A 70 -2.49 2.66 9.58
C LEU A 70 -1.10 2.36 9.05
N ILE A 71 -0.17 3.32 9.15
CA ILE A 71 1.23 3.08 8.79
C ILE A 71 1.93 2.52 10.03
N GLU A 72 2.17 1.21 10.05
CA GLU A 72 2.83 0.51 11.16
C GLU A 72 4.33 0.79 11.22
N ALA A 73 4.97 0.96 10.06
CA ALA A 73 6.40 1.21 9.97
C ALA A 73 6.78 2.01 8.73
N GLY A 74 7.94 2.68 8.81
CA GLY A 74 8.54 3.37 7.66
C GLY A 74 8.05 4.80 7.45
N LEU A 75 7.67 5.53 8.50
CA LEU A 75 7.23 6.92 8.38
C LEU A 75 8.24 7.81 7.64
N THR A 76 9.53 7.64 7.94
CA THR A 76 10.68 8.37 7.37
C THR A 76 11.34 7.65 6.19
N SER A 77 10.85 6.46 5.80
CA SER A 77 11.44 5.65 4.74
C SER A 77 10.49 5.52 3.54
N GLN A 78 11.07 5.23 2.36
CA GLN A 78 10.31 4.81 1.19
C GLN A 78 9.66 3.43 1.40
N LEU A 79 10.22 2.63 2.30
CA LEU A 79 9.71 1.32 2.66
C LEU A 79 8.67 1.49 3.75
N LYS A 80 7.40 1.21 3.43
CA LYS A 80 6.29 1.42 4.34
C LYS A 80 5.56 0.11 4.61
N ARG A 81 5.20 -0.10 5.86
CA ARG A 81 4.28 -1.16 6.25
C ARG A 81 2.95 -0.52 6.60
N VAL A 82 1.91 -0.90 5.88
CA VAL A 82 0.58 -0.28 5.98
C VAL A 82 -0.44 -1.36 6.28
N ARG A 83 -1.21 -1.18 7.34
CA ARG A 83 -2.37 -2.00 7.67
C ARG A 83 -3.63 -1.30 7.19
N ILE A 84 -4.46 -2.03 6.47
CA ILE A 84 -5.74 -1.59 5.93
C ILE A 84 -6.82 -2.39 6.65
N LYS A 85 -7.63 -1.72 7.46
CA LYS A 85 -8.71 -2.37 8.19
C LYS A 85 -9.89 -2.67 7.26
N ALA A 86 -10.32 -3.92 7.21
CA ALA A 86 -11.47 -4.40 6.44
C ALA A 86 -11.59 -3.73 5.04
N PRO A 87 -10.66 -4.01 4.10
CA PRO A 87 -10.72 -3.43 2.76
C PRO A 87 -12.05 -3.81 2.08
N ALA A 88 -12.84 -2.80 1.71
CA ALA A 88 -14.16 -3.02 1.09
C ALA A 88 -14.05 -3.49 -0.36
N CYS A 89 -12.99 -3.05 -1.06
CA CYS A 89 -12.68 -3.49 -2.42
C CYS A 89 -11.18 -3.75 -2.55
N LEU A 90 -10.82 -4.70 -3.41
CA LEU A 90 -9.43 -4.93 -3.81
C LEU A 90 -9.22 -4.37 -5.22
N PRO A 91 -8.25 -3.48 -5.43
CA PRO A 91 -7.99 -2.94 -6.76
C PRO A 91 -7.48 -4.05 -7.68
N SER A 92 -7.98 -4.09 -8.91
CA SER A 92 -7.64 -5.13 -9.91
C SER A 92 -6.13 -5.24 -10.18
N ALA A 93 -5.38 -4.15 -10.00
CA ALA A 93 -3.93 -4.12 -10.14
C ALA A 93 -3.19 -5.11 -9.21
N ILE A 94 -3.77 -5.44 -8.05
CA ILE A 94 -3.16 -6.35 -7.07
C ILE A 94 -4.09 -7.52 -6.73
N ALA A 95 -5.37 -7.48 -7.11
CA ALA A 95 -6.34 -8.52 -6.81
C ALA A 95 -5.89 -9.91 -7.32
N SER A 96 -5.22 -9.97 -8.47
CA SER A 96 -4.70 -11.25 -9.02
C SER A 96 -3.50 -11.81 -8.25
N VAL A 97 -2.88 -11.01 -7.38
CA VAL A 97 -1.61 -11.34 -6.72
C VAL A 97 -1.77 -11.45 -5.20
N ILE A 98 -2.78 -10.79 -4.63
CA ILE A 98 -3.21 -11.02 -3.25
C ILE A 98 -4.06 -12.29 -3.24
N ALA A 99 -3.60 -13.31 -2.51
CA ALA A 99 -4.49 -14.40 -2.13
C ALA A 99 -5.56 -13.82 -1.20
N ALA A 100 -6.82 -13.77 -1.64
CA ALA A 100 -7.94 -13.49 -0.74
C ALA A 100 -7.98 -14.57 0.36
N PRO A 101 -8.39 -14.22 1.59
CA PRO A 101 -8.52 -15.18 2.68
C PRO A 101 -9.62 -16.20 2.42
#